data_AF-A0A9P1CJ69-F1
#
_entry.id   AF-A0A9P1CJ69-F1
#
_cell.length_a   1.000
_cell.length_b   1.000
_cell.length_c   1.000
_cell.angle_alpha   90.00
_cell.angle_beta   90.00
_cell.angle_gamma   90.00
#
_symmetry.space_group_name_H-M   'P 1'
#
loop_
_entity.id
_entity.type
_entity.pdbx_description
1 polymer ?
#
loop_
_entity_poly.entity_id
_entity_poly.type
_entity_poly.pdbx_seq_one_letter_code
_entity_poly.pdbx_strand_id
1 'polypeptide(L)'
;MDAGFINFLPGTHVEVNISMGYKDESLYCVAPLQLGPLPLVTYDFWLIGKDCCQASKRGFSCGSAKHLHSSGMIARRVLADDLDYYKLAVRQAEAAYGIMAAHPLFFEQAKVDEVPEELVNQAQQALQHYFLGYLGFQFLLVILAIFFYFPPSERR
;
A
#
# COMPACT_ATOMS: atom_id res chain seq x y z
N MET A 1 -2.44 -10.23 -2.39
CA MET A 1 -2.13 -9.27 -3.47
C MET A 1 -3.17 -8.18 -3.37
N ASP A 2 -2.74 -6.95 -3.07
CA ASP A 2 -3.36 -5.64 -3.41
C ASP A 2 -2.66 -4.54 -2.61
N ALA A 3 -1.35 -4.38 -2.84
CA ALA A 3 -0.56 -3.27 -2.31
C ALA A 3 -0.53 -2.16 -3.37
N GLY A 4 -1.61 -1.37 -3.44
CA GLY A 4 -1.67 -0.19 -4.32
C GLY A 4 -0.92 0.98 -3.69
N PHE A 5 0.03 1.57 -4.42
CA PHE A 5 0.63 2.85 -4.07
C PHE A 5 -0.19 3.99 -4.68
N ILE A 6 -0.44 5.04 -3.90
CA ILE A 6 -1.07 6.26 -4.36
C ILE A 6 -0.07 7.40 -4.21
N ASN A 7 0.09 8.20 -5.26
CA ASN A 7 0.82 9.45 -5.23
C ASN A 7 -0.16 10.60 -5.02
N PHE A 8 -0.05 11.29 -3.89
CA PHE A 8 -0.88 12.45 -3.58
C PHE A 8 -0.33 13.72 -4.23
N LEU A 9 -1.26 14.58 -4.65
CA LEU A 9 -0.93 15.87 -5.27
C LEU A 9 -0.05 16.74 -4.35
N PRO A 10 0.87 17.54 -4.93
CA PRO A 10 1.65 18.50 -4.16
C PRO A 10 0.72 19.47 -3.42
N GLY A 11 1.00 19.73 -2.14
CA GLY A 11 0.15 20.52 -1.24
C GLY A 11 -0.80 19.68 -0.37
N THR A 12 -0.87 18.37 -0.59
CA THR A 12 -1.50 17.44 0.36
C THR A 12 -0.62 17.36 1.61
N HIS A 13 -1.22 17.56 2.78
CA HIS A 13 -0.52 17.47 4.05
C HIS A 13 -1.33 16.65 5.06
N VAL A 14 -0.62 16.18 6.07
CA VAL A 14 -1.20 15.45 7.19
C VAL A 14 -1.76 16.46 8.17
N GLU A 15 -3.06 16.42 8.42
CA GLU A 15 -3.69 17.33 9.36
C GLU A 15 -3.54 16.78 10.79
N VAL A 16 -2.47 17.18 11.44
CA VAL A 16 -2.09 16.68 12.77
C VAL A 16 -3.06 17.16 13.87
N ASN A 17 -3.77 18.28 13.67
CA ASN A 17 -4.65 18.83 14.70
C ASN A 17 -5.89 17.98 14.98
N ILE A 18 -6.34 17.22 13.97
CA ILE A 18 -7.46 16.27 14.09
C ILE A 18 -6.99 14.81 14.03
N SER A 19 -5.72 14.57 14.36
CA SER A 19 -5.21 13.22 14.59
C SER A 19 -5.80 12.60 15.87
N MET A 20 -5.95 11.29 15.85
CA MET A 20 -6.49 10.50 16.96
C MET A 20 -5.74 9.17 17.10
N GLY A 21 -5.73 8.61 18.31
CA GLY A 21 -5.13 7.32 18.58
C GLY A 21 -6.03 6.42 19.42
N TYR A 22 -6.19 5.17 19.03
CA TYR A 22 -6.87 4.13 19.78
C TYR A 22 -5.84 3.17 20.39
N LYS A 23 -5.93 2.89 21.69
CA LYS A 23 -4.95 2.04 22.39
C LYS A 23 -5.55 0.66 22.66
N ASP A 24 -4.95 -0.38 22.08
CA ASP A 24 -5.27 -1.79 22.33
C ASP A 24 -4.04 -2.65 22.06
N GLU A 25 -3.41 -3.18 23.11
CA GLU A 25 -2.04 -3.77 23.12
C GLU A 25 -0.93 -2.82 22.57
N SER A 26 -1.06 -2.37 21.33
CA SER A 26 -0.34 -1.28 20.66
C SER A 26 -1.20 -0.01 20.53
N LEU A 27 -0.56 1.13 20.26
CA LEU A 27 -1.27 2.38 19.98
C LEU A 27 -1.51 2.52 18.46
N TYR A 28 -2.77 2.42 18.02
CA TYR A 28 -3.20 2.60 16.64
C TYR A 28 -3.47 4.08 16.35
N CYS A 29 -2.66 4.69 15.50
CA CYS A 29 -2.71 6.11 15.21
C CYS A 29 -3.34 6.36 13.85
N VAL A 30 -4.21 7.36 13.77
CA VAL A 30 -4.84 7.82 12.53
C VAL A 30 -4.70 9.34 12.39
N ALA A 31 -4.40 9.80 11.18
CA ALA A 31 -4.38 11.21 10.84
C ALA A 31 -4.95 11.43 9.44
N PRO A 32 -5.89 12.36 9.25
CA PRO A 32 -6.50 12.59 7.95
C PRO A 32 -5.56 13.38 7.03
N LEU A 33 -5.75 13.17 5.73
CA LEU A 33 -5.06 13.89 4.67
C LEU A 33 -5.97 14.98 4.10
N GLN A 34 -5.39 16.16 3.91
CA GLN A 34 -6.10 17.33 3.41
C GLN A 34 -5.28 18.03 2.33
N LEU A 35 -5.95 18.47 1.27
CA LEU A 35 -5.36 19.24 0.19
C LEU A 35 -5.64 20.73 0.42
N GLY A 36 -4.60 21.50 0.72
CA GLY A 36 -4.73 22.94 0.96
C GLY A 36 -5.38 23.33 2.30
N PRO A 37 -5.53 24.63 2.60
CA PRO A 37 -5.85 25.12 3.93
C PRO A 37 -7.35 25.07 4.29
N LEU A 38 -8.23 24.73 3.33
CA LEU A 38 -9.68 24.78 3.53
C LEU A 38 -10.19 23.45 4.10
N PRO A 39 -11.01 23.47 5.17
CA PRO A 39 -11.56 22.25 5.75
C PRO A 39 -12.43 21.50 4.74
N LEU A 40 -12.32 20.18 4.73
CA LEU A 40 -13.11 19.31 3.86
C LEU A 40 -14.46 19.00 4.50
N VAL A 41 -15.47 18.74 3.66
CA VAL A 41 -16.79 18.27 4.12
C VAL A 41 -16.70 16.82 4.61
N THR A 42 -15.90 16.00 3.95
CA THR A 42 -15.63 14.61 4.36
C THR A 42 -14.14 14.31 4.32
N TYR A 43 -13.68 13.55 5.31
CA TYR A 43 -12.30 13.09 5.44
C TYR A 43 -12.25 11.60 5.14
N ASP A 44 -12.02 11.24 3.88
CA ASP A 44 -12.02 9.84 3.45
C ASP A 44 -10.60 9.26 3.35
N PHE A 45 -9.55 10.08 3.32
CA PHE A 45 -8.16 9.62 3.22
C PHE A 45 -7.43 9.76 4.56
N TRP A 46 -6.92 8.64 5.07
CA TRP A 46 -6.27 8.57 6.38
C TRP A 46 -4.90 7.93 6.29
N LEU A 47 -3.90 8.60 6.86
CA LEU A 47 -2.64 7.97 7.20
C LEU A 47 -2.75 7.23 8.52
N ILE A 48 -2.16 6.05 8.56
CA ILE A 48 -2.14 5.19 9.73
C ILE A 48 -0.71 4.79 10.11
N GLY A 49 -0.55 4.38 11.36
CA GLY A 49 0.65 3.74 11.86
C GLY A 49 0.50 3.31 13.31
N LYS A 50 1.40 2.45 13.78
CA LYS A 50 1.44 2.00 15.18
C LYS A 50 2.49 2.76 15.96
N ASP A 51 2.15 3.16 17.19
CA ASP A 51 3.05 3.73 18.19
C ASP A 51 3.79 5.03 17.77
N CYS A 52 3.23 5.78 16.80
CA CYS A 52 3.80 7.04 16.34
C CYS A 52 2.87 8.27 16.50
N CYS A 53 1.94 8.17 17.45
CA CYS A 53 1.16 9.26 18.04
C CYS A 53 1.19 9.15 19.57
N GLN A 54 0.69 10.15 20.28
CA GLN A 54 0.49 10.09 21.74
C GLN A 54 -1.01 10.07 22.02
N ALA A 55 -1.51 9.07 22.75
CA ALA A 55 -2.95 8.90 23.01
C ALA A 55 -3.62 10.15 23.64
N SER A 56 -2.86 10.98 24.35
CA SER A 56 -3.35 12.15 25.08
C SER A 56 -2.98 13.50 24.47
N LYS A 57 -2.19 13.53 23.38
CA LYS A 57 -1.78 14.78 22.73
C LYS A 57 -2.00 14.72 21.23
N ARG A 58 -2.43 15.85 20.66
CA ARG A 58 -2.46 16.05 19.20
C ARG A 58 -1.03 15.90 18.68
N GLY A 59 -0.81 14.97 17.76
CA GLY A 59 0.53 14.65 17.30
C GLY A 59 0.56 13.36 16.50
N PHE A 60 1.00 13.47 15.26
CA PHE A 60 1.21 12.34 14.36
C PHE A 60 2.61 12.48 13.75
N SER A 61 3.46 11.49 13.99
CA SER A 61 4.85 11.48 13.51
C SER A 61 5.25 10.15 12.87
N CYS A 62 4.29 9.41 12.33
CA CYS A 62 4.58 8.21 11.55
C CYS A 62 5.24 8.62 10.22
N GLY A 63 6.37 7.99 9.89
CA GLY A 63 7.11 8.26 8.65
C GLY A 63 7.72 9.67 8.57
N SER A 64 7.92 10.15 7.34
CA SER A 64 8.44 11.50 7.03
C SER A 64 7.33 12.58 7.04
N ALA A 65 6.23 12.36 7.76
CA ALA A 65 5.04 13.22 7.80
C ALA A 65 5.32 14.71 8.13
N LYS A 66 6.48 15.04 8.71
CA LYS A 66 6.90 16.43 8.99
C LYS A 66 7.43 17.23 7.80
N HIS A 67 7.84 16.58 6.70
CA HIS A 67 8.56 17.25 5.60
C HIS A 67 7.77 17.32 4.28
N LEU A 68 6.47 17.06 4.33
CA LEU A 68 5.65 16.79 3.16
C LEU A 68 5.18 18.02 2.37
N HIS A 69 5.72 19.21 2.66
CA HIS A 69 5.12 20.43 2.16
C HIS A 69 5.33 20.67 0.65
N SER A 70 6.28 19.99 0.00
CA SER A 70 6.71 20.40 -1.36
C SER A 70 6.79 19.32 -2.45
N SER A 71 6.88 18.02 -2.13
CA SER A 71 7.30 17.02 -3.15
C SER A 71 6.29 15.91 -3.44
N GLY A 72 5.05 16.03 -2.95
CA GLY A 72 4.06 14.96 -3.01
C GLY A 72 4.33 13.87 -1.96
N MET A 73 3.33 13.00 -1.75
CA MET A 73 3.43 11.88 -0.81
C MET A 73 3.07 10.59 -1.51
N ILE A 74 3.91 9.57 -1.33
CA ILE A 74 3.57 8.21 -1.72
C ILE A 74 3.07 7.48 -0.48
N ALA A 75 1.90 6.86 -0.58
CA ALA A 75 1.37 6.04 0.48
C ALA A 75 0.87 4.70 -0.08
N ARG A 76 1.04 3.65 0.70
CA ARG A 76 0.63 2.29 0.37
C ARG A 76 -0.70 2.01 1.06
N ARG A 77 -1.69 1.54 0.30
CA ARG A 77 -2.96 1.11 0.88
C ARG A 77 -2.74 -0.13 1.75
N VAL A 78 -3.34 -0.12 2.94
CA VAL A 78 -3.29 -1.25 3.87
C VAL A 78 -4.59 -2.03 3.80
N LEU A 79 -4.47 -3.35 3.62
CA LEU A 79 -5.55 -4.34 3.70
C LEU A 79 -5.14 -5.43 4.71
N ALA A 80 -4.81 -5.03 5.93
CA ALA A 80 -4.42 -5.93 7.00
C ALA A 80 -5.60 -6.18 7.97
N ASP A 81 -5.52 -7.24 8.79
CA ASP A 81 -6.56 -7.59 9.78
C ASP A 81 -6.75 -6.49 10.85
N ASP A 82 -5.72 -5.67 11.09
CA ASP A 82 -5.75 -4.56 12.05
C ASP A 82 -6.65 -3.38 11.63
N LEU A 83 -7.26 -3.44 10.45
CA LEU A 83 -8.10 -2.38 9.88
C LEU A 83 -9.24 -1.98 10.82
N ASP A 84 -9.77 -2.93 11.57
CA ASP A 84 -10.91 -2.67 12.47
C ASP A 84 -10.51 -1.77 13.65
N TYR A 85 -9.28 -1.89 14.16
CA TYR A 85 -8.77 -0.99 15.20
C TYR A 85 -8.58 0.44 14.67
N TYR A 86 -8.11 0.58 13.43
CA TYR A 86 -8.02 1.90 12.81
C TYR A 86 -9.40 2.53 12.54
N LYS A 87 -10.41 1.74 12.20
CA LYS A 87 -11.80 2.24 12.10
C LYS A 87 -12.32 2.75 13.45
N LEU A 88 -11.98 2.08 14.56
CA LEU A 88 -12.34 2.57 15.90
C LEU A 88 -11.68 3.91 16.20
N ALA A 89 -10.41 4.08 15.85
CA ALA A 89 -9.70 5.36 16.00
C ALA A 89 -10.34 6.48 15.15
N VAL A 90 -10.79 6.19 13.93
CA VAL A 90 -11.52 7.16 13.08
C VAL A 90 -12.83 7.56 13.73
N ARG A 91 -13.63 6.61 14.22
CA ARG A 91 -14.89 6.92 14.93
C ARG A 91 -14.66 7.79 16.16
N GLN A 92 -13.57 7.56 16.88
CA GLN A 92 -13.18 8.44 18.00
C GLN A 92 -12.82 9.85 17.52
N ALA A 93 -12.14 10.00 16.38
CA ALA A 93 -11.83 11.29 15.79
C ALA A 93 -13.11 12.04 15.34
N GLU A 94 -14.06 11.34 14.70
CA GLU A 94 -15.36 11.88 14.30
C GLU A 94 -16.12 12.45 15.51
N ALA A 95 -16.19 11.66 16.60
CA ALA A 95 -16.86 12.09 17.82
C ALA A 95 -16.13 13.23 18.54
N ALA A 96 -14.79 13.24 18.54
CA ALA A 96 -13.99 14.23 19.25
C ALA A 96 -13.92 15.60 18.53
N TYR A 97 -13.91 15.59 17.20
CA TYR A 97 -13.69 16.78 16.38
C TYR A 97 -14.91 17.20 15.53
N GLY A 98 -16.00 16.43 15.54
CA GLY A 98 -17.20 16.74 14.76
C GLY A 98 -16.98 16.64 13.25
N ILE A 99 -16.03 15.80 12.82
CA ILE A 99 -15.73 15.52 11.42
C ILE A 99 -16.49 14.27 10.95
N MET A 100 -16.61 14.10 9.63
CA MET A 100 -17.24 12.90 9.04
C MET A 100 -16.30 12.20 8.05
N ALA A 101 -16.23 10.88 8.14
CA ALA A 101 -15.51 9.98 7.24
C ALA A 101 -16.51 8.96 6.66
N ALA A 102 -17.04 9.25 5.46
CA ALA A 102 -18.07 8.40 4.85
C ALA A 102 -17.51 7.03 4.47
N HIS A 103 -16.34 7.02 3.85
CA HIS A 103 -15.65 5.80 3.42
C HIS A 103 -14.15 5.90 3.70
N PRO A 104 -13.71 5.67 4.96
CA PRO A 104 -12.32 5.83 5.33
C PRO A 104 -11.43 4.81 4.62
N LEU A 105 -10.46 5.32 3.88
CA LEU A 105 -9.38 4.59 3.23
C LEU A 105 -8.09 4.81 4.01
N PHE A 106 -7.42 3.71 4.34
CA PHE A 106 -6.24 3.72 5.19
C PHE A 106 -4.96 3.49 4.40
N PHE A 107 -3.97 4.33 4.69
CA PHE A 107 -2.68 4.34 4.00
C PHE A 107 -1.53 4.39 5.00
N GLU A 108 -0.50 3.59 4.75
CA GLU A 108 0.80 3.74 5.40
C GLU A 108 1.69 4.58 4.51
N GLN A 109 2.40 5.55 5.09
CA GLN A 109 3.36 6.33 4.33
C GLN A 109 4.47 5.41 3.81
N ALA A 110 4.66 5.39 2.49
CA ALA A 110 5.76 4.69 1.85
C ALA A 110 6.95 5.64 1.70
N LYS A 111 8.18 5.12 1.82
CA LYS A 111 9.36 5.91 1.48
C LYS A 111 9.47 5.99 -0.05
N VAL A 112 9.88 7.15 -0.56
CA VAL A 112 9.99 7.42 -2.01
C VAL A 112 10.97 6.46 -2.71
N ASP A 113 11.91 5.89 -1.96
CA ASP A 113 12.90 4.92 -2.45
C ASP A 113 12.41 3.46 -2.41
N GLU A 114 11.20 3.20 -1.90
CA GLU A 114 10.59 1.87 -1.85
C GLU A 114 9.46 1.75 -2.87
N VAL A 115 9.81 1.69 -4.16
CA VAL A 115 9.27 0.53 -4.89
C VAL A 115 9.98 -0.64 -4.21
N PRO A 116 9.28 -1.54 -3.48
CA PRO A 116 9.98 -2.56 -2.73
C PRO A 116 10.84 -3.31 -3.74
N GLU A 117 12.17 -3.26 -3.57
CA GLU A 117 13.08 -3.98 -4.45
C GLU A 117 12.69 -5.45 -4.47
N GLU A 118 12.13 -5.93 -3.35
CA GLU A 118 11.45 -7.21 -3.20
C GLU A 118 10.33 -7.45 -4.23
N LEU A 119 9.48 -6.46 -4.51
CA LEU A 119 8.38 -6.58 -5.47
C LEU A 119 8.92 -6.70 -6.91
N VAL A 120 9.97 -5.93 -7.22
CA VAL A 120 10.65 -5.96 -8.52
C VAL A 120 11.38 -7.29 -8.69
N ASN A 121 12.10 -7.72 -7.66
CA ASN A 121 12.86 -8.98 -7.64
C ASN A 121 11.92 -10.19 -7.73
N GLN A 122 10.79 -10.19 -7.02
CA GLN A 122 9.77 -11.23 -7.12
C GLN A 122 9.14 -11.28 -8.53
N ALA A 123 8.84 -10.12 -9.11
CA ALA A 123 8.33 -10.04 -10.48
C ALA A 123 9.34 -10.56 -11.51
N GLN A 124 10.62 -10.20 -11.38
CA GLN A 124 11.69 -10.67 -12.26
C GLN A 124 11.93 -12.17 -12.12
N GLN A 125 11.95 -12.71 -10.90
CA GLN A 125 12.11 -14.15 -10.67
C GLN A 125 10.94 -14.94 -11.25
N ALA A 126 9.70 -14.49 -11.05
CA ALA A 126 8.52 -15.13 -11.61
C ALA A 126 8.55 -15.11 -13.15
N LEU A 127 8.93 -13.98 -13.74
CA LEU A 127 9.08 -13.83 -15.19
C LEU A 127 10.16 -14.77 -15.75
N GLN A 128 11.31 -14.88 -15.07
CA GLN A 128 12.40 -15.76 -15.48
C GLN A 128 11.99 -17.25 -15.45
N HIS A 129 11.30 -17.67 -14.39
CA HIS A 129 10.79 -19.05 -14.30
C HIS A 129 9.73 -19.33 -15.36
N TYR A 130 8.86 -18.37 -15.64
CA TYR A 130 7.87 -18.47 -16.72
C TYR A 130 8.53 -18.66 -18.08
N PHE A 131 9.51 -17.82 -18.43
CA PHE A 131 10.25 -17.96 -19.70
C PHE A 131 10.98 -19.30 -19.83
N LEU A 132 11.62 -19.76 -18.75
CA LEU A 132 12.33 -21.04 -18.77
C LEU A 132 11.37 -22.22 -18.94
N GLY A 133 10.22 -22.19 -18.26
CA GLY A 133 9.17 -23.19 -18.40
C GLY A 133 8.55 -23.20 -19.80
N TYR A 134 8.25 -22.01 -20.35
CA TYR A 134 7.69 -21.86 -21.69
C TYR A 134 8.65 -22.40 -22.77
N LEU A 135 9.93 -22.01 -22.72
CA LEU A 135 10.93 -22.49 -23.66
C LEU A 135 11.15 -24.00 -23.55
N GLY A 136 11.23 -24.54 -22.32
CA GLY A 136 11.38 -25.98 -22.09
C GLY A 136 10.20 -26.78 -22.65
N PHE A 137 8.97 -26.30 -22.43
CA PHE A 137 7.76 -26.91 -22.98
C PHE A 137 7.73 -26.85 -24.51
N GLN A 138 8.09 -25.71 -25.10
CA GLN A 138 8.13 -25.54 -26.55
C GLN A 138 9.19 -26.45 -27.20
N PHE A 139 10.37 -26.60 -26.58
CA PHE A 139 11.39 -27.56 -27.03
C PHE A 139 10.89 -29.01 -26.98
N LEU A 140 10.21 -29.39 -25.90
CA LEU A 140 9.64 -30.73 -25.76
C LEU A 140 8.60 -31.02 -26.85
N LEU A 141 7.72 -30.06 -27.16
CA LEU A 141 6.75 -30.19 -28.24
C LEU A 141 7.40 -30.37 -29.60
N VAL A 142 8.47 -29.62 -29.89
CA VAL A 142 9.22 -29.75 -31.15
C VAL A 142 9.88 -31.13 -31.26
N ILE A 143 10.49 -31.62 -30.18
CA ILE A 143 11.10 -32.96 -30.15
C ILE A 143 10.05 -34.04 -30.40
N LEU A 144 8.90 -33.98 -29.73
CA LEU A 144 7.81 -34.91 -29.96
C LEU A 144 7.31 -34.85 -31.41
N ALA A 145 7.12 -33.65 -31.96
CA ALA A 145 6.71 -33.48 -33.35
C ALA A 145 7.72 -34.09 -34.33
N ILE A 146 9.02 -33.94 -34.09
CA ILE A 146 10.06 -34.57 -34.91
C ILE A 146 9.98 -36.10 -34.83
N PHE A 147 9.79 -36.68 -33.63
CA PHE A 147 9.62 -38.13 -33.49
C PHE A 147 8.36 -38.66 -34.17
N PHE A 148 7.26 -37.90 -34.16
CA PHE A 148 6.01 -38.28 -34.83
C PHE A 148 6.08 -38.13 -36.36
N TYR A 149 6.75 -37.09 -36.87
CA TYR A 149 6.86 -36.85 -38.32
C TYR A 149 8.00 -37.60 -39.00
N PHE A 150 9.09 -37.88 -38.27
CA PHE A 150 10.21 -38.71 -38.72
C PHE A 150 10.35 -39.93 -37.79
N PRO A 151 9.44 -40.91 -37.88
CA PRO A 151 9.60 -42.14 -37.13
C PRO A 151 10.92 -42.81 -37.55
N PRO A 152 11.81 -43.16 -36.61
CA PRO A 152 13.11 -43.74 -36.91
C PRO A 152 13.04 -45.12 -37.59
N SER A 153 11.85 -45.69 -37.77
CA SER A 153 11.61 -46.98 -38.45
C SER A 153 11.64 -46.91 -39.98
N GLU A 154 11.61 -45.73 -40.59
CA GLU A 154 11.50 -45.58 -42.06
C GLU A 154 12.84 -45.22 -42.74
N ARG A 155 13.93 -45.29 -41.98
CA ARG A 155 15.30 -45.08 -42.47
C ARG A 155 16.01 -46.44 -42.58
N ARG A 156 15.58 -47.28 -43.51
CA ARG A 156 16.36 -48.42 -44.02
C ARG A 156 16.28 -48.45 -45.53
#